data_AF-A0A3B9S1Z2-F1
#
_entry.id   AF-A0A3B9S1Z2-F1
#
_cell.length_a   1.000
_cell.length_b   1.000
_cell.length_c   1.000
_cell.angle_alpha   90.00
_cell.angle_beta   90.00
_cell.angle_gamma   90.00
#
_symmetry.space_group_name_H-M   'P 1'
#
loop_
_entity.id
_entity.type
_entity.pdbx_description
1 polymer ?
#
loop_
_entity_poly.entity_id
_entity_poly.type
_entity_poly.pdbx_seq_one_letter_code
_entity_poly.pdbx_strand_id
1 'polypeptide(L)'
;MVDYSEWIFFISAIFATYIWRFAGVIISHRIEANHPAFEWFTCLAYGIIASLVARTLIIPSGIMAEIPLWQRLIPMLFAFIGFYMFGKRLL
;
A
#
# COMPACT_ATOMS: atom_id res chain seq x y z
N MET A 1 -35.41 -7.68 12.85
CA MET A 1 -35.40 -6.86 11.61
C MET A 1 -34.01 -6.26 11.38
N VAL A 2 -32.93 -7.03 11.60
CA VAL A 2 -31.53 -6.60 11.39
C VAL A 2 -30.87 -7.44 10.29
N ASP A 3 -31.46 -8.57 9.92
CA ASP A 3 -30.83 -9.56 9.05
C ASP A 3 -30.70 -9.08 7.59
N TYR A 4 -31.62 -8.25 7.09
CA TYR A 4 -31.57 -7.78 5.68
C TYR A 4 -30.54 -6.68 5.45
N SER A 5 -30.21 -5.85 6.45
CA SER A 5 -29.30 -4.72 6.25
C SER A 5 -27.85 -5.18 6.09
N GLU A 6 -27.44 -6.20 6.85
CA GLU A 6 -26.08 -6.76 6.83
C GLU A 6 -25.73 -7.35 5.46
N TRP A 7 -26.66 -8.10 4.84
CA TRP A 7 -26.48 -8.66 3.50
C TRP A 7 -26.37 -7.58 2.42
N ILE A 8 -27.11 -6.48 2.54
CA ILE A 8 -27.04 -5.37 1.58
C ILE A 8 -25.68 -4.66 1.69
N PHE A 9 -25.18 -4.40 2.90
CA PHE A 9 -23.84 -3.83 3.09
C PHE A 9 -22.75 -4.76 2.56
N PHE A 10 -22.88 -6.06 2.80
CA PHE A 10 -21.94 -7.06 2.30
C PHE A 10 -21.89 -7.09 0.77
N ILE A 11 -23.05 -7.16 0.10
CA ILE A 11 -23.14 -7.16 -1.36
C ILE A 11 -22.63 -5.83 -1.94
N SER A 12 -22.95 -4.71 -1.30
CA SER A 12 -22.45 -3.39 -1.72
C SER A 12 -20.92 -3.29 -1.62
N ALA A 13 -20.33 -3.81 -0.54
CA ALA A 13 -18.87 -3.83 -0.36
C ALA A 13 -18.17 -4.71 -1.40
N ILE A 14 -18.76 -5.86 -1.74
CA ILE A 14 -18.29 -6.72 -2.83
C ILE A 14 -18.31 -5.93 -4.14
N PHE A 15 -19.45 -5.37 -4.53
CA PHE A 15 -19.55 -4.62 -5.78
C PHE A 15 -18.57 -3.44 -5.83
N ALA A 16 -18.46 -2.65 -4.76
CA ALA A 16 -17.53 -1.53 -4.67
C ALA A 16 -16.05 -1.96 -4.81
N THR A 17 -15.69 -3.14 -4.30
CA THR A 17 -14.31 -3.66 -4.42
C THR A 17 -14.03 -4.21 -5.83
N TYR A 18 -14.95 -5.01 -6.37
CA TYR A 18 -14.76 -5.68 -7.64
C TYR A 18 -14.88 -4.73 -8.84
N ILE A 19 -15.70 -3.69 -8.76
CA ILE A 19 -15.84 -2.72 -9.85
C ILE A 19 -14.51 -1.99 -10.11
N TRP A 20 -13.81 -1.60 -9.05
CA TRP A 20 -12.51 -0.92 -9.16
C TRP A 20 -11.43 -1.88 -9.68
N ARG A 21 -11.43 -3.13 -9.22
CA ARG A 21 -10.51 -4.15 -9.74
C ARG A 21 -10.72 -4.41 -11.23
N PHE A 22 -11.97 -4.52 -11.68
CA PHE A 22 -12.28 -4.78 -13.08
C PHE A 22 -11.90 -3.60 -13.98
N ALA A 23 -12.17 -2.37 -13.53
CA ALA A 23 -11.71 -1.16 -14.20
C ALA A 23 -10.17 -1.15 -14.37
N GLY A 24 -9.43 -1.52 -13.32
CA GLY A 24 -7.97 -1.63 -13.38
C GLY A 24 -7.46 -2.61 -14.44
N VAL A 25 -8.12 -3.77 -14.62
CA VAL A 25 -7.74 -4.77 -15.64
C VAL A 25 -8.03 -4.30 -17.05
N ILE A 26 -9.16 -3.61 -17.28
CA ILE A 26 -9.48 -3.06 -18.60
C ILE A 26 -8.48 -1.97 -18.98
N ILE A 27 -8.14 -1.09 -18.03
CA ILE A 27 -7.21 0.01 -18.23
C ILE A 27 -5.80 -0.52 -18.50
N SER A 28 -5.35 -1.55 -17.76
CA SER A 28 -4.01 -2.12 -17.93
C SER A 28 -3.80 -2.80 -19.29
N HIS A 29 -4.86 -3.28 -19.94
CA HIS A 29 -4.77 -3.85 -21.29
C HIS A 29 -4.65 -2.79 -22.40
N ARG A 30 -5.06 -1.55 -22.12
CA ARG A 30 -5.11 -0.45 -23.11
C ARG A 30 -3.94 0.53 -23.00
N ILE A 31 -3.26 0.56 -21.86
CA ILE A 31 -2.14 1.47 -21.59
C ILE A 31 -0.83 0.71 -21.73
N GLU A 32 0.01 1.12 -22.67
CA GLU A 32 1.37 0.62 -22.77
C GLU A 32 2.18 1.05 -21.53
N ALA A 33 2.91 0.11 -20.94
CA ALA A 33 3.68 0.34 -19.70
C ALA A 33 4.74 1.45 -19.82
N ASN A 34 5.13 1.83 -21.04
CA ASN A 34 6.11 2.88 -21.32
C ASN A 34 5.51 4.29 -21.43
N HIS A 35 4.19 4.44 -21.21
CA HIS A 35 3.57 5.77 -21.29
C HIS A 35 3.94 6.61 -20.05
N PRO A 36 4.34 7.89 -20.21
CA PRO A 36 4.80 8.74 -19.10
C PRO A 36 3.74 8.94 -17.99
N ALA A 37 2.45 8.87 -18.33
CA ALA A 37 1.39 8.90 -17.33
C ALA A 37 1.44 7.68 -16.40
N PHE A 38 1.79 6.50 -16.91
CA PHE A 38 1.89 5.28 -16.09
C PHE A 38 3.06 5.39 -15.11
N GLU A 39 4.21 5.90 -15.56
CA GLU A 39 5.36 6.19 -14.69
C GLU A 39 5.00 7.19 -13.59
N TRP A 40 4.26 8.25 -13.91
CA TRP A 40 3.76 9.20 -12.91
C TRP A 40 2.86 8.53 -11.86
N PHE A 41 1.93 7.67 -12.27
CA PHE A 41 1.08 6.91 -11.34
C PHE A 41 1.90 5.92 -10.50
N THR A 42 2.91 5.27 -11.08
CA THR A 42 3.83 4.39 -10.36
C THR A 42 4.60 5.15 -9.28
N CYS A 43 5.15 6.31 -9.62
CA CYS A 43 5.80 7.20 -8.65
C CYS A 43 4.85 7.63 -7.53
N LEU A 44 3.61 7.97 -7.85
CA LEU A 44 2.60 8.29 -6.84
C LEU A 44 2.29 7.10 -5.93
N ALA A 45 2.11 5.91 -6.49
CA ALA A 45 1.82 4.70 -5.73
C ALA A 45 2.93 4.40 -4.72
N TYR A 46 4.19 4.45 -5.16
CA TYR A 46 5.33 4.29 -4.27
C TYR A 46 5.42 5.42 -3.23
N GLY A 47 5.12 6.67 -3.63
CA GLY A 47 5.06 7.81 -2.71
C GLY A 47 4.01 7.64 -1.61
N ILE A 48 2.82 7.11 -1.93
CA ILE A 48 1.77 6.83 -0.95
C ILE A 48 2.24 5.76 0.04
N ILE A 49 2.84 4.68 -0.43
CA ILE A 49 3.38 3.62 0.44
C ILE A 49 4.48 4.20 1.36
N ALA A 50 5.40 4.99 0.81
CA ALA A 50 6.46 5.64 1.58
C ALA A 50 5.90 6.59 2.64
N SER A 51 4.90 7.40 2.28
CA SER A 51 4.19 8.30 3.20
C SER A 51 3.48 7.54 4.31
N LEU A 52 2.81 6.43 3.98
CA LEU A 52 2.14 5.57 4.98
C LEU A 52 3.15 5.01 5.98
N VAL A 53 4.28 4.49 5.49
CA VAL A 53 5.38 4.00 6.35
C VAL A 53 5.93 5.13 7.22
N ALA A 54 6.18 6.32 6.64
CA ALA A 54 6.64 7.48 7.37
C ALA A 54 5.65 7.91 8.46
N ARG A 55 4.34 7.91 8.18
CA ARG A 55 3.28 8.20 9.16
C ARG A 55 3.34 7.22 10.33
N THR A 56 3.45 5.92 10.06
CA THR A 56 3.54 4.89 11.10
C THR A 56 4.78 5.04 11.98
N LEU A 57 5.88 5.57 11.44
CA LEU A 57 7.13 5.79 12.16
C LEU A 57 7.12 7.08 13.00
N ILE A 58 6.68 8.21 12.41
CA ILE A 58 6.76 9.54 13.03
C ILE A 58 5.58 9.80 13.96
N ILE A 59 4.36 9.39 13.56
CA ILE A 59 3.12 9.62 14.31
C ILE A 59 2.45 8.26 14.60
N PRO A 60 3.02 7.49 15.53
CA PRO A 60 2.47 6.19 15.83
C PRO A 60 1.17 6.27 16.63
N SER A 61 0.22 5.43 16.25
CA SER A 61 -1.06 5.27 16.94
C SER A 61 -1.15 3.91 17.62
N GLY A 62 -1.77 3.86 18.80
CA GLY A 62 -2.01 2.62 19.56
C GLY A 62 -0.84 2.20 20.45
N ILE A 63 -0.73 0.91 20.75
CA ILE A 63 0.28 0.30 21.66
C ILE A 63 1.73 0.61 21.24
N MET A 64 1.94 0.91 19.95
CA MET A 64 3.23 1.33 19.42
C MET A 64 3.66 2.71 19.94
N ALA A 65 2.79 3.56 20.50
CA ALA A 65 3.17 4.87 21.04
C ALA A 65 4.10 4.78 22.26
N GLU A 66 4.10 3.65 22.98
CA GLU A 66 4.94 3.44 24.16
C GLU A 66 6.40 3.10 23.81
N ILE A 67 6.68 2.78 22.53
CA ILE A 67 7.99 2.35 22.07
C ILE A 67 8.81 3.58 21.63
N PRO A 68 10.02 3.81 22.14
CA PRO A 68 10.86 4.93 21.72
C PRO A 68 11.24 4.85 20.23
N LEU A 69 11.33 6.02 19.58
CA LEU A 69 11.65 6.17 18.14
C LEU A 69 12.90 5.40 17.71
N TRP A 70 13.93 5.36 18.57
CA TRP A 70 15.20 4.68 18.29
C TRP A 70 15.02 3.19 17.99
N GLN A 71 14.13 2.51 18.73
CA GLN A 71 13.88 1.09 18.55
C GLN A 71 13.12 0.76 17.26
N ARG A 72 12.54 1.77 16.59
CA ARG A 72 11.89 1.63 15.28
C ARG A 72 12.82 1.96 14.12
N LEU A 73 13.67 2.96 14.31
CA LEU A 73 14.61 3.40 13.30
C LEU A 73 15.71 2.37 13.05
N ILE A 74 16.17 1.68 14.11
CA ILE A 74 17.22 0.65 14.01
C ILE A 74 16.78 -0.51 13.08
N PRO A 75 15.64 -1.20 13.30
CA PRO A 75 15.17 -2.25 12.38
C PRO A 75 14.94 -1.75 10.97
N MET A 76 14.45 -0.52 10.80
CA MET A 76 14.26 0.08 9.48
C MET A 76 15.59 0.24 8.73
N LEU A 77 16.63 0.73 9.40
CA LEU A 77 17.98 0.83 8.85
C LEU A 77 18.54 -0.54 8.49
N PHE A 78 18.39 -1.54 9.37
CA PHE A 78 18.82 -2.92 9.08
C PHE A 78 18.08 -3.53 7.89
N ALA A 79 16.76 -3.31 7.78
CA ALA A 79 15.98 -3.77 6.64
C ALA A 79 16.44 -3.10 5.33
N PHE A 80 16.74 -1.79 5.36
CA PHE A 80 17.25 -1.05 4.21
C PHE A 80 18.64 -1.55 3.76
N ILE A 81 19.56 -1.75 4.71
CA ILE A 81 20.90 -2.30 4.46
C ILE A 81 20.79 -3.73 3.92
N GLY A 82 19.95 -4.57 4.54
CA GLY A 82 19.71 -5.95 4.11
C GLY A 82 19.16 -6.01 2.69
N PHE A 83 18.19 -5.14 2.35
CA PHE A 83 17.68 -5.02 0.99
C PHE A 83 18.77 -4.64 -0.01
N TYR A 84 19.64 -3.68 0.32
CA TYR A 84 20.73 -3.28 -0.58
C TYR A 84 21.77 -4.40 -0.79
N MET A 85 22.06 -5.16 0.28
CA MET A 85 23.02 -6.28 0.23
C MET A 85 22.50 -7.49 -0.53
N PHE A 86 21.23 -7.87 -0.34
CA PHE A 86 20.62 -9.05 -0.97
C PHE A 86 19.95 -8.75 -2.33
N GLY A 87 19.49 -7.52 -2.55
CA GLY A 87 18.71 -7.11 -3.73
C GLY A 87 19.49 -7.09 -5.04
N LYS A 88 20.83 -7.09 -5.03
CA LYS A 88 21.64 -7.23 -6.26
C LYS A 88 21.81 -8.69 -6.73
N ARG A 89 21.33 -9.68 -5.98
CA ARG A 89 21.53 -11.11 -6.30
C ARG A 89 20.23 -11.85 -6.66
N LEU A 90 19.08 -11.17 -6.67
CA LEU A 90 17.75 -11.78 -6.83
C LEU A 90 16.90 -11.17 -7.96
N LEU A 91 17.46 -10.28 -8.77
CA LEU A 91 16.92 -9.81 -10.06
C LEU A 91 17.80 -10.34 -11.18
#